data_AF-A0A377C321-F1
#
_entry.id   AF-A0A377C321-F1
#
_cell.length_a   1.000
_cell.length_b   1.000
_cell.length_c   1.000
_cell.angle_alpha   90.00
_cell.angle_beta   90.00
_cell.angle_gamma   90.00
#
_symmetry.space_group_name_H-M   'P 1'
#
loop_
_entity.id
_entity.type
_entity.pdbx_description
1 polymer ?
#
loop_
_entity_poly.entity_id
_entity_poly.type
_entity_poly.pdbx_seq_one_letter_code
_entity_poly.pdbx_strand_id
1 'polypeptide(L)'
;MKGQFYATEHAVVVSAMQGIDIDWAFHMLTTMNLNQYASKSAQPGLAVGKLQELKLLVPSIERQKYIAKILDKFDTLTSSITEGLPREIELRQKQYEYYRDLLFSFPKPETASN
;
A
#
# COMPACT_ATOMS: atom_id res chain seq x y z
N MET A 1 -2.35 -4.61 10.44
CA MET A 1 -0.98 -4.62 11.02
C MET A 1 -1.05 -4.18 12.49
N LYS A 2 -0.28 -4.81 13.39
CA LYS A 2 -0.10 -4.33 14.77
C LYS A 2 1.32 -3.77 14.88
N GLY A 3 1.45 -2.50 15.24
CA GLY A 3 2.73 -1.82 15.39
C GLY A 3 2.54 -0.54 16.19
N GLN A 4 3.59 -0.10 16.88
CA GLN A 4 3.61 1.21 17.51
C GLN A 4 3.92 2.27 16.45
N PHE A 5 3.25 3.42 16.54
CA PHE A 5 3.51 4.56 15.68
C PHE A 5 3.50 5.85 16.50
N TYR A 6 4.15 6.88 15.98
CA TYR A 6 4.15 8.22 16.55
C TYR A 6 3.53 9.18 15.54
N ALA A 7 2.44 9.84 15.92
CA ALA A 7 1.80 10.87 15.10
C ALA A 7 2.45 12.24 15.38
N THR A 8 2.88 12.92 14.32
CA THR A 8 3.42 14.28 14.39
C THR A 8 2.31 15.32 14.26
N GLU A 9 2.67 16.61 14.29
CA GLU A 9 1.73 17.76 14.26
C GLU A 9 0.76 17.76 13.07
N HIS A 10 1.14 17.16 11.93
CA HIS A 10 0.33 17.14 10.71
C HIS A 10 -0.39 15.80 10.49
N ALA A 11 -0.76 15.11 11.57
CA ALA A 11 -1.49 13.86 11.52
C ALA A 11 -2.78 13.94 12.38
N VAL A 12 -3.86 13.39 11.84
CA VAL A 12 -5.12 13.22 12.58
C VAL A 12 -5.31 11.74 12.86
N VAL A 13 -5.38 11.38 14.14
CA VAL A 13 -5.63 10.01 14.58
C VAL A 13 -7.10 9.89 14.95
N VAL A 14 -7.75 8.85 14.43
CA VAL A 14 -9.16 8.54 14.70
C VAL A 14 -9.28 7.12 15.25
N SER A 15 -10.32 6.89 16.04
CA SER A 15 -10.70 5.56 16.50
C SER A 15 -12.05 5.19 15.89
N ALA A 16 -12.16 3.95 15.40
CA ALA A 16 -13.40 3.44 14.85
C ALA A 16 -14.47 3.35 15.96
N MET A 17 -15.68 3.82 15.65
CA MET A 17 -16.84 3.64 16.53
C MET A 17 -17.28 2.18 16.55
N GLN A 18 -18.03 1.79 17.58
CA GLN A 18 -18.62 0.45 17.65
C GLN A 18 -19.54 0.21 16.44
N GLY A 19 -19.38 -0.94 15.76
CA GLY A 19 -20.13 -1.28 14.55
C GLY A 19 -19.44 -0.87 13.23
N ILE A 20 -18.22 -0.32 13.31
CA ILE A 20 -17.37 -0.05 12.15
C ILE A 20 -16.20 -1.04 12.12
N ASP A 21 -16.06 -1.74 11.00
CA ASP A 21 -14.89 -2.57 10.71
C ASP A 21 -13.72 -1.68 10.24
N ILE A 22 -12.54 -1.88 10.83
CA ILE A 22 -11.38 -1.00 10.63
C ILE A 22 -10.82 -1.15 9.21
N ASP A 23 -10.76 -2.38 8.70
CA ASP A 23 -10.21 -2.66 7.37
C ASP A 23 -11.16 -2.09 6.29
N TRP A 24 -12.48 -2.24 6.50
CA TRP A 24 -13.47 -1.54 5.65
C TRP A 24 -13.31 -0.02 5.69
N ALA A 25 -13.15 0.58 6.87
CA ALA A 25 -12.98 2.02 7.01
C ALA A 25 -11.70 2.51 6.32
N PHE A 26 -10.60 1.74 6.41
CA PHE A 26 -9.37 2.01 5.69
C PHE A 26 -9.59 2.09 4.17
N HIS A 27 -10.22 1.07 3.59
CA HIS A 27 -10.52 1.05 2.15
C HIS A 27 -11.48 2.17 1.72
N MET A 28 -12.50 2.45 2.54
CA MET A 28 -13.46 3.51 2.26
C MET A 28 -12.78 4.88 2.28
N LEU A 29 -12.03 5.23 3.33
CA LEU A 29 -11.34 6.51 3.42
C LEU A 29 -10.29 6.69 2.31
N THR A 30 -9.61 5.62 1.93
CA THR A 30 -8.67 5.61 0.80
C THR A 30 -9.39 5.92 -0.52
N THR A 31 -10.53 5.25 -0.76
CA THR A 31 -11.36 5.46 -1.96
C THR A 31 -11.95 6.86 -2.02
N MET A 32 -12.29 7.46 -0.87
CA MET A 32 -12.77 8.84 -0.80
C MET A 32 -11.73 9.86 -1.24
N ASN A 33 -10.43 9.52 -1.29
CA ASN A 33 -9.36 10.44 -1.69
C ASN A 33 -9.50 11.82 -1.00
N LEU A 34 -9.39 11.84 0.34
CA LEU A 34 -9.71 13.02 1.16
C LEU A 34 -8.92 14.29 0.77
N ASN A 35 -7.80 14.14 0.08
CA ASN A 35 -7.04 15.25 -0.49
C ASN A 35 -7.87 16.12 -1.46
N GLN A 36 -8.96 15.59 -2.04
CA GLN A 36 -9.90 16.39 -2.83
C GLN A 36 -10.55 17.53 -2.04
N TYR A 37 -10.58 17.43 -0.70
CA TYR A 37 -11.16 18.42 0.20
C TYR A 37 -10.12 19.39 0.78
N ALA A 38 -8.84 19.23 0.46
CA ALA A 38 -7.78 20.09 0.97
C ALA A 38 -7.95 21.54 0.50
N SER A 39 -7.48 22.50 1.31
CA SER A 39 -7.42 23.90 0.91
C SER A 39 -6.40 24.10 -0.22
N LYS A 40 -6.74 24.93 -1.21
CA LYS A 40 -5.81 25.32 -2.29
C LYS A 40 -4.93 26.50 -1.83
N SER A 41 -4.22 26.32 -0.73
CA SER A 41 -3.27 27.29 -0.15
C SER A 41 -1.82 26.85 -0.40
N ALA A 42 -0.86 27.75 -0.15
CA ALA A 42 0.58 27.46 -0.31
C ALA A 42 1.03 26.23 0.52
N GLN A 43 0.43 26.04 1.70
CA GLN A 43 0.45 24.78 2.42
C GLN A 43 -0.94 24.14 2.32
N PRO A 44 -1.13 23.09 1.50
CA PRO A 44 -2.40 22.39 1.42
C PRO A 44 -2.67 21.66 2.74
N GLY A 45 -3.81 21.96 3.36
CA GLY A 45 -4.22 21.40 4.64
C GLY A 45 -5.64 20.87 4.59
N LEU A 46 -5.89 19.81 5.35
CA LEU A 46 -7.21 19.20 5.48
C LEU A 46 -7.79 19.55 6.85
N ALA A 47 -8.77 20.44 6.87
CA ALA A 47 -9.40 20.87 8.11
C ALA A 47 -10.30 19.74 8.68
N VAL A 48 -10.10 19.40 9.95
CA VAL A 48 -10.88 18.36 10.64
C VAL A 48 -12.38 18.66 10.61
N GLY A 49 -12.78 19.92 10.79
CA GLY A 49 -14.19 20.31 10.72
C GLY A 49 -14.85 19.95 9.39
N LYS A 50 -14.14 20.15 8.27
CA LYS A 50 -14.65 19.78 6.93
C LYS A 50 -14.82 18.28 6.77
N LEU A 51 -13.99 17.47 7.44
CA LEU A 51 -14.11 16.01 7.44
C LEU A 51 -15.32 15.53 8.26
N GLN A 52 -15.63 16.21 9.37
CA GLN A 52 -16.77 15.86 10.22
C GLN A 52 -18.12 16.10 9.53
N GLU A 53 -18.16 16.98 8.54
CA GLU A 53 -19.36 17.26 7.74
C GLU A 53 -19.63 16.21 6.65
N LEU A 54 -18.65 15.35 6.33
CA LEU A 54 -18.80 14.34 5.29
C LEU A 54 -19.76 13.23 5.75
N LYS A 55 -20.78 12.97 4.93
CA LYS A 55 -21.76 11.92 5.18
C LYS A 55 -21.40 10.65 4.40
N LEU A 56 -21.42 9.52 5.10
CA LEU A 56 -21.14 8.21 4.53
C LEU A 56 -22.30 7.25 4.78
N LEU A 57 -22.58 6.42 3.79
CA LEU A 57 -23.50 5.30 3.94
C LEU A 57 -22.70 4.12 4.50
N VAL A 58 -22.99 3.75 5.74
CA VAL A 58 -22.34 2.64 6.43
C VAL A 58 -23.21 1.39 6.29
N PRO A 59 -22.74 0.33 5.61
CA PRO A 59 -23.49 -0.92 5.49
C PRO A 59 -23.43 -1.73 6.80
N SER A 60 -24.15 -2.86 6.87
CA SER A 60 -24.09 -3.76 8.03
C SER A 60 -22.67 -4.29 8.27
N ILE A 61 -22.33 -4.60 9.53
CA ILE A 61 -20.97 -5.05 9.90
C ILE A 61 -20.52 -6.29 9.13
N GLU A 62 -21.44 -7.22 8.84
CA GLU A 62 -21.14 -8.42 8.04
C GLU A 62 -20.76 -8.05 6.60
N ARG A 63 -21.47 -7.08 6.03
CA ARG A 63 -21.19 -6.60 4.68
C ARG A 63 -19.89 -5.81 4.63
N GLN A 64 -19.58 -5.02 5.66
CA GLN A 64 -18.29 -4.32 5.79
C GLN A 64 -17.13 -5.33 5.74
N LYS A 65 -17.17 -6.37 6.59
CA LYS A 65 -16.15 -7.43 6.62
C LYS A 65 -16.00 -8.18 5.29
N TYR A 66 -17.12 -8.47 4.63
CA TYR A 66 -17.09 -9.12 3.32
C TYR A 66 -16.39 -8.25 2.27
N ILE A 67 -16.70 -6.95 2.23
CA ILE A 67 -16.07 -5.99 1.31
C ILE A 67 -14.59 -5.86 1.64
N ALA A 68 -14.24 -5.63 2.90
CA ALA A 68 -12.86 -5.49 3.36
C ALA A 68 -12.01 -6.71 2.94
N LYS A 69 -12.50 -7.93 3.21
CA LYS A 69 -11.81 -9.18 2.85
C LYS A 69 -11.48 -9.27 1.35
N ILE A 70 -12.38 -8.82 0.48
CA ILE A 70 -12.14 -8.82 -0.96
C ILE A 70 -11.04 -7.82 -1.31
N LEU A 71 -11.16 -6.59 -0.79
CA LEU A 71 -10.22 -5.51 -1.09
C LEU A 71 -8.83 -5.77 -0.50
N ASP A 72 -8.73 -6.31 0.70
CA ASP A 72 -7.48 -6.72 1.34
C ASP A 72 -6.75 -7.77 0.49
N LYS A 73 -7.49 -8.70 -0.13
CA LYS A 73 -6.88 -9.71 -1.02
C LYS A 73 -6.23 -9.05 -2.24
N PHE A 74 -6.87 -8.05 -2.83
CA PHE A 74 -6.31 -7.32 -3.95
C PHE A 74 -5.12 -6.46 -3.51
N ASP A 75 -5.25 -5.71 -2.42
CA ASP A 75 -4.18 -4.87 -1.90
C ASP A 75 -2.94 -5.69 -1.51
N THR A 76 -3.14 -6.84 -0.86
CA THR A 76 -2.04 -7.77 -0.54
C THR A 76 -1.33 -8.23 -1.82
N LEU A 77 -2.08 -8.60 -2.85
CA LEU A 77 -1.49 -9.05 -4.11
C LEU A 77 -0.70 -7.93 -4.82
N THR A 78 -1.18 -6.69 -4.80
CA THR A 78 -0.59 -5.59 -5.57
C THR A 78 0.51 -4.83 -4.82
N SER A 79 0.37 -4.71 -3.49
CA SER A 79 1.12 -3.76 -2.68
C SER A 79 2.07 -4.44 -1.69
N SER A 80 1.87 -5.73 -1.39
CA SER A 80 2.71 -6.44 -0.42
C SER A 80 4.13 -6.65 -0.92
N ILE A 81 5.10 -6.17 -0.14
CA ILE A 81 6.54 -6.38 -0.38
C ILE A 81 7.01 -7.78 0.02
N THR A 82 6.20 -8.55 0.76
CA THR A 82 6.57 -9.90 1.21
C THR A 82 5.96 -11.00 0.35
N GLU A 83 4.75 -10.80 -0.18
CA GLU A 83 3.99 -11.86 -0.88
C GLU A 83 3.24 -11.38 -2.13
N GLY A 84 3.41 -10.12 -2.53
CA GLY A 84 2.73 -9.53 -3.70
C GLY A 84 3.63 -9.40 -4.95
N LEU A 85 3.08 -8.74 -5.96
CA LEU A 85 3.75 -8.43 -7.23
C LEU A 85 5.12 -7.74 -7.05
N PRO A 86 5.31 -6.77 -6.13
CA PRO A 86 6.61 -6.16 -5.92
C PRO A 86 7.71 -7.17 -5.58
N ARG A 87 7.37 -8.19 -4.78
CA ARG A 87 8.30 -9.26 -4.42
C ARG A 87 8.67 -10.12 -5.63
N GLU A 88 7.69 -10.47 -6.45
CA GLU A 88 7.96 -11.25 -7.66
C GLU A 88 8.85 -10.46 -8.64
N ILE A 89 8.56 -9.18 -8.85
CA ILE A 89 9.36 -8.30 -9.73
C ILE A 89 10.82 -8.24 -9.25
N GLU A 90 11.06 -8.05 -7.95
CA GLU A 90 12.40 -8.02 -7.36
C GLU A 90 13.16 -9.35 -7.62
N LEU A 91 12.49 -10.48 -7.41
CA LEU A 91 13.10 -11.80 -7.64
C LEU A 91 13.40 -12.04 -9.13
N ARG A 92 12.51 -11.61 -10.04
CA ARG A 92 12.71 -11.71 -11.49
C ARG A 92 13.84 -10.82 -11.97
N GLN A 93 14.02 -9.63 -11.40
CA GLN A 93 15.15 -8.76 -11.70
C GLN A 93 16.47 -9.41 -11.28
N LYS A 94 16.56 -9.94 -10.05
CA LYS A 94 17.74 -10.67 -9.57
C LYS A 94 18.07 -11.89 -10.44
N GLN A 95 17.04 -12.64 -10.82
CA GLN A 95 17.17 -13.78 -11.73
C GLN A 95 17.71 -13.33 -13.10
N TYR A 96 17.18 -12.24 -13.65
CA TYR A 96 17.63 -11.68 -14.92
C TYR A 96 19.10 -11.24 -14.86
N GLU A 97 19.50 -10.51 -13.82
CA GLU A 97 20.88 -10.06 -13.63
C GLU A 97 21.86 -11.24 -13.56
N TYR A 98 21.52 -12.27 -12.79
CA TYR A 98 22.33 -13.48 -12.69
C TYR A 98 22.55 -14.14 -14.05
N TYR A 99 21.49 -14.34 -14.84
CA TYR A 99 21.61 -14.98 -16.16
C TYR A 99 22.28 -14.09 -17.20
N ARG A 100 22.09 -12.77 -17.12
CA ARG A 100 22.82 -11.81 -17.96
C ARG A 100 24.32 -11.93 -17.71
N ASP A 101 24.74 -11.92 -16.45
CA ASP A 101 26.16 -11.97 -16.09
C ASP A 101 26.77 -13.33 -16.44
N LEU A 102 26.02 -14.42 -16.27
CA LEU A 102 26.42 -15.76 -16.73
C LEU A 102 26.63 -15.82 -18.25
N LEU A 103 25.70 -15.25 -19.03
CA LEU A 103 25.78 -15.23 -20.49
C LEU A 103 27.01 -14.47 -20.99
N PHE A 104 27.39 -13.39 -20.29
CA PHE A 104 28.59 -12.60 -20.60
C PHE A 104 29.87 -13.12 -19.92
N SER A 105 29.78 -14.20 -19.15
CA SER A 105 30.95 -14.85 -18.57
C SER A 105 31.52 -15.88 -19.56
N PHE A 106 32.52 -15.46 -20.34
CA PHE A 106 33.23 -16.37 -21.23
C PHE A 106 34.43 -17.01 -20.51
N PRO A 107 34.67 -18.32 -20.68
CA PRO A 107 35.92 -18.93 -20.24
C PRO A 107 37.11 -18.23 -20.93
N LYS A 108 38.21 -18.01 -20.20
CA LYS A 108 39.44 -17.52 -20.84
C LYS A 108 39.94 -18.59 -21.82
N PRO A 109 40.38 -18.21 -23.03
CA PRO A 109 40.97 -19.17 -23.94
C PRO A 109 42.18 -19.81 -23.27
N GLU A 110 42.24 -21.14 -23.27
CA GLU A 110 43.42 -21.87 -22.81
C GLU A 110 44.60 -21.39 -23.64
N THR A 111 45.62 -20.84 -22.98
CA THR A 111 46.85 -20.41 -23.65
C THR A 111 47.48 -21.63 -24.30
N ALA A 112 47.35 -21.74 -25.63
CA ALA A 112 48.09 -22.71 -26.41
C ALA A 112 49.59 -22.41 -26.21
N SER A 113 50.25 -23.23 -25.38
CA SER A 113 51.70 -23.26 -25.31
C SER A 113 52.19 -23.99 -26.56
N ASN A 114 52.84 -23.26 -27.45
CA ASN A 114 53.60 -23.80 -28.58
C ASN A 114 54.96 -24.31 -28.12
#